data_AF-A0A934KER6-F1
#
_entry.id   AF-A0A934KER6-F1
#
_cell.length_a   1.000
_cell.length_b   1.000
_cell.length_c   1.000
_cell.angle_alpha   90.00
_cell.angle_beta   90.00
_cell.angle_gamma   90.00
#
_symmetry.space_group_name_H-M   'P 1'
#
loop_
_entity.id
_entity.type
_entity.pdbx_description
1 polymer ?
#
loop_
_entity_poly.entity_id
_entity_poly.type
_entity_poly.pdbx_seq_one_letter_code
_entity_poly.pdbx_strand_id
1 'polypeptide(L)' 'MKVNSTDMAQIGPAVGVPFPDFQLPDAGGETISLHAWRAGRPALVVFYRSAKW' A
#
# COMPACT_ATOMS: atom_id res chain seq x y z
N MET A 1 -14.65 -5.81 -29.62
CA MET A 1 -13.47 -5.93 -28.74
C MET A 1 -13.69 -4.99 -27.56
N LYS A 2 -13.96 -5.51 -26.36
CA LYS A 2 -14.26 -4.69 -25.18
C LYS A 2 -12.92 -4.30 -24.54
N VAL A 3 -12.52 -3.04 -24.65
CA VAL A 3 -11.38 -2.51 -23.89
C VAL A 3 -11.91 -2.26 -22.47
N ASN A 4 -11.53 -3.11 -21.52
CA ASN A 4 -11.74 -2.78 -20.12
C ASN A 4 -10.68 -1.75 -19.75
N SER A 5 -11.03 -0.46 -19.83
CA SER A 5 -10.23 0.62 -19.28
C SER A 5 -10.21 0.46 -17.75
N THR A 6 -9.11 -0.05 -17.20
CA THR A 6 -8.89 -0.06 -15.75
C THR A 6 -8.83 1.38 -15.27
N ASP A 7 -9.81 1.80 -14.48
CA ASP A 7 -9.77 3.09 -13.81
C ASP A 7 -8.65 3.08 -12.77
N MET A 8 -7.58 3.84 -13.03
CA MET A 8 -6.42 3.91 -12.14
C MET A 8 -6.81 4.45 -10.75
N ALA A 9 -7.86 5.27 -10.66
CA ALA A 9 -8.38 5.76 -9.40
C ALA A 9 -9.03 4.64 -8.54
N GLN A 10 -9.38 3.50 -9.15
CA GLN A 10 -9.92 2.34 -8.42
C GLN A 10 -8.84 1.37 -7.92
N ILE A 11 -7.61 1.46 -8.42
CA ILE A 11 -6.53 0.50 -8.08
C ILE A 11 -5.45 1.06 -7.15
N GLY A 12 -5.40 2.38 -6.94
CA GLY A 12 -4.50 2.98 -5.96
C GLY A 12 -4.56 4.51 -5.87
N PRO A 13 -3.79 5.10 -4.94
CA PRO A 13 -3.70 6.55 -4.79
C PRO A 13 -3.08 7.19 -6.03
N ALA A 14 -3.59 8.36 -6.43
CA ALA A 14 -3.03 9.14 -7.52
C ALA A 14 -1.62 9.69 -7.17
N VAL A 15 -0.84 10.04 -8.18
CA VAL A 15 0.44 10.71 -7.97
C VAL A 15 0.21 12.08 -7.32
N GLY A 16 1.01 12.39 -6.30
CA GLY A 16 0.94 13.66 -5.57
C GLY A 16 -0.09 13.70 -4.45
N VAL A 17 -0.95 12.67 -4.31
CA VAL A 17 -1.79 12.54 -3.12
C VAL A 17 -1.07 11.72 -2.03
N PRO A 18 -1.33 12.00 -0.75
CA PRO A 18 -0.82 11.17 0.34
C PRO A 18 -1.26 9.72 0.18
N PHE A 19 -0.36 8.77 0.50
CA PHE A 19 -0.74 7.37 0.62
C PHE A 19 -1.71 7.20 1.82
N PRO A 20 -2.73 6.33 1.73
CA PRO A 20 -3.70 6.11 2.81
C PRO A 20 -3.04 5.78 4.15
N ASP A 21 -3.70 6.19 5.24
CA ASP A 21 -3.36 5.72 6.58
C ASP A 21 -3.71 4.23 6.72
N PHE A 22 -2.76 3.44 7.20
CA PHE A 22 -3.03 2.07 7.59
C PHE A 22 -2.14 1.64 8.76
N GLN A 23 -2.64 0.65 9.51
CA GLN A 23 -1.92 -0.03 10.57
C GLN A 23 -1.80 -1.51 10.26
N LEU A 24 -0.60 -2.06 10.40
CA LEU A 24 -0.32 -3.47 10.17
C LEU A 24 0.69 -3.97 11.21
N PRO A 25 0.67 -5.26 11.56
CA PRO A 25 1.75 -5.87 12.31
C PRO A 25 3.07 -5.80 11.53
N ASP A 26 4.15 -5.51 12.21
CA ASP A 26 5.49 -5.70 11.70
C ASP A 26 5.90 -7.19 11.76
N ALA A 27 7.16 -7.50 11.44
CA ALA A 27 7.68 -8.86 11.47
C ALA A 27 7.73 -9.47 12.89
N GLY A 28 7.73 -8.64 13.94
CA GLY A 28 7.64 -9.07 15.34
C GLY A 28 6.20 -9.18 15.85
N GLY A 29 5.20 -8.79 15.05
CA GLY A 29 3.80 -8.76 15.42
C GLY A 29 3.35 -7.47 16.11
N GLU A 30 4.21 -6.46 16.20
CA GLU A 30 3.85 -5.15 16.76
C GLU A 30 3.02 -4.37 15.73
N THR A 31 1.85 -3.88 16.14
CA THR A 31 1.02 -3.03 15.26
C THR A 31 1.68 -1.66 15.09
N ILE A 32 2.05 -1.33 13.86
CA ILE A 32 2.66 -0.05 13.51
C ILE A 32 1.76 0.78 12.59
N SER A 33 1.78 2.10 12.75
CA SER A 33 1.28 3.06 11.74
C SER A 33 2.36 3.30 10.70
N LEU A 34 2.06 3.13 9.41
CA LEU A 34 3.06 3.30 8.34
C LEU A 34 3.69 4.70 8.40
N HIS A 35 2.88 5.75 8.44
CA HIS A 35 3.37 7.13 8.36
C HIS A 35 4.23 7.51 9.55
N ALA A 36 3.81 7.11 10.76
CA ALA A 36 4.60 7.33 11.97
C ALA A 36 5.94 6.56 11.91
N TRP A 37 5.91 5.30 11.50
CA TRP A 37 7.10 4.46 11.41
C TRP A 37 8.09 4.95 10.34
N ARG A 38 7.58 5.45 9.21
CA ARG A 38 8.40 6.06 8.15
C ARG A 38 8.94 7.43 8.53
N ALA A 39 8.24 8.21 9.35
CA ALA A 39 8.67 9.54 9.80
C ALA A 39 9.19 10.42 8.63
N GLY A 40 8.43 10.46 7.54
CA GLY A 40 8.78 11.23 6.32
C GLY A 40 9.82 10.58 5.40
N ARG A 41 10.38 9.41 5.75
CA ARG A 41 11.31 8.70 4.87
C ARG A 41 10.58 8.03 3.69
N PRO A 42 11.08 8.14 2.45
CA PRO A 42 10.49 7.49 1.27
C PRO A 42 10.29 5.98 1.47
N ALA A 43 9.25 5.40 0.87
CA ALA A 43 8.95 3.98 0.99
C ALA A 43 8.44 3.39 -0.33
N LEU A 44 8.68 2.09 -0.51
CA LEU A 44 8.03 1.28 -1.53
C LEU A 44 7.04 0.34 -0.82
N VAL A 45 5.76 0.41 -1.17
CA VAL A 45 4.72 -0.48 -0.65
C VAL A 45 4.48 -1.59 -1.67
N VAL A 46 4.65 -2.84 -1.25
CA VAL A 46 4.48 -4.01 -2.12
C VAL A 46 3.33 -4.86 -1.61
N PHE A 47 2.27 -4.99 -2.42
CA PHE A 47 1.19 -5.93 -2.19
C PHE A 47 1.52 -7.24 -2.90
N TYR A 48 1.61 -8.34 -2.13
CA TYR A 48 1.81 -9.66 -2.68
C TYR A 48 0.77 -10.62 -2.09
N ARG A 49 0.34 -11.61 -2.88
CA ARG A 49 -0.42 -12.74 -2.35
C ARG A 49 0.58 -13.75 -1.84
N SER A 50 0.42 -14.22 -0.61
CA SER A 50 1.29 -15.28 -0.09
C SER A 50 1.19 -16.51 -0.99
N ALA A 51 2.32 -17.13 -1.31
CA ALA A 51 2.29 -18.48 -1.85
C ALA A 51 1.71 -19.39 -0.75
N LYS A 52 0.58 -20.04 -1.04
CA LYS A 52 0.26 -21.29 -0.36
C LYS A 52 1.31 -22.29 -0.83
N TRP A 53 2.13 -22.78 0.09
CA TRP A 53 2.94 -23.96 -0.12
C TRP A 53 2.04 -25.19 0.04
#